data_AF-A0A1S9D1A3-F1
#
_entry.id   AF-A0A1S9D1A3-F1
#
_cell.length_a   1.000
_cell.length_b   1.000
_cell.length_c   1.000
_cell.angle_alpha   90.00
_cell.angle_beta   90.00
_cell.angle_gamma   90.00
#
_symmetry.space_group_name_H-M   'P 1'
#
loop_
_entity.id
_entity.type
_entity.pdbx_description
1 polymer ?
#
loop_
_entity_poly.entity_id
_entity_poly.type
_entity_poly.pdbx_seq_one_letter_code
_entity_poly.pdbx_strand_id
1 'polypeptide(L)'
;MISVPFGFPVHGAPFDYCRWTPDGLVAELQQAGFSVERVVLMGGTFPALTLNTWFWLRYDLGHGGSAPHALACAMPLLLVVQAIGNAIAVLLDRLDKKGAFPLAVAVLAMEPSQDHH
;
A
#
# COMPACT_ATOMS: atom_id res chain seq x y z
N MET A 1 2.89 -15.02 6.90
CA MET A 1 2.38 -13.97 6.00
C MET A 1 3.20 -12.72 6.22
N ILE A 2 3.92 -12.27 5.20
CA ILE A 2 4.67 -11.00 5.25
C ILE A 2 3.96 -10.02 4.31
N SER A 3 3.66 -8.82 4.81
CA SER A 3 3.09 -7.74 4.03
C SER A 3 3.95 -6.48 4.18
N VAL A 4 4.13 -5.76 3.08
CA VAL A 4 4.89 -4.51 3.07
C VAL A 4 3.99 -3.39 2.54
N PRO A 5 3.77 -2.31 3.31
CA PRO A 5 2.95 -1.19 2.86
C PRO A 5 3.70 -0.40 1.78
N PHE A 6 3.07 -0.22 0.62
CA PHE A 6 3.55 0.66 -0.43
C PHE A 6 2.90 2.04 -0.30
N GLY A 7 3.68 2.98 0.24
CA GLY A 7 3.33 4.41 0.19
C GLY A 7 3.68 5.08 -1.14
N PHE A 8 4.46 4.42 -2.01
CA PHE A 8 4.94 5.00 -3.26
C PHE A 8 4.77 4.01 -4.41
N PRO A 9 4.29 4.46 -5.58
CA PRO A 9 4.17 3.61 -6.75
C PRO A 9 5.55 3.06 -7.11
N VAL A 10 5.62 1.74 -7.35
CA VAL A 10 6.79 1.04 -7.87
C VAL A 10 7.43 1.92 -8.95
N HIS A 11 8.58 2.53 -8.65
CA HIS A 11 9.33 3.24 -9.67
C HIS A 11 9.83 2.18 -10.63
N GLY A 12 9.30 2.19 -11.86
CA GLY A 12 9.72 1.29 -12.95
C GLY A 12 11.14 1.57 -13.46
N ALA A 13 12.02 2.07 -12.60
CA ALA A 13 13.42 2.26 -12.92
C ALA A 13 14.07 0.86 -13.00
N PRO A 14 14.67 0.49 -14.13
CA PRO A 14 15.19 -0.85 -14.39
C PRO A 14 16.38 -1.26 -13.51
N PHE A 15 16.74 -0.44 -12.51
CA PHE A 15 17.80 -0.71 -11.53
C PHE A 15 17.37 -0.37 -10.09
N ASP A 16 16.13 0.10 -9.88
CA ASP A 16 15.55 0.31 -8.56
C ASP A 16 14.82 -0.97 -8.11
N TYR A 17 15.55 -2.09 -8.14
CA TYR A 17 15.12 -3.38 -7.60
C TYR A 17 15.19 -3.41 -6.07
N CYS A 18 15.09 -2.25 -5.41
CA CYS A 18 15.14 -2.19 -3.96
C CYS A 18 13.88 -2.84 -3.38
N ARG A 19 14.04 -4.15 -3.16
CA ARG A 19 13.51 -5.00 -2.11
C ARG A 19 12.04 -5.41 -2.21
N TRP A 20 11.13 -4.55 -2.62
CA TRP A 20 9.70 -4.81 -2.29
C TRP A 20 8.76 -5.07 -3.47
N THR A 21 9.23 -5.10 -4.72
CA THR A 21 8.38 -5.52 -5.85
C THR A 21 7.89 -6.97 -5.68
N PRO A 22 6.82 -7.39 -6.38
CA PRO A 22 6.39 -8.79 -6.38
C PRO A 22 7.55 -9.77 -6.62
N ASP A 23 8.34 -9.52 -7.67
CA ASP A 23 9.48 -10.37 -8.03
C ASP A 23 10.63 -10.26 -7.01
N GLY A 24 10.87 -9.06 -6.45
CA GLY A 24 11.87 -8.84 -5.42
C GLY A 24 11.55 -9.62 -4.14
N LEU A 25 10.31 -9.53 -3.65
CA LEU A 25 9.85 -10.27 -2.46
C LEU A 25 9.90 -11.78 -2.68
N VAL A 26 9.52 -12.26 -3.88
CA VAL A 26 9.63 -13.68 -4.23
C VAL A 26 11.09 -14.13 -4.20
N ALA A 27 11.99 -13.38 -4.82
CA ALA A 27 13.41 -13.70 -4.84
C ALA A 27 14.03 -13.71 -3.44
N GLU A 28 13.70 -12.74 -2.58
CA GLU A 28 14.19 -12.71 -1.20
C GLU A 28 13.69 -13.89 -0.37
N LEU A 29 12.41 -14.25 -0.50
CA LEU A 29 11.84 -15.41 0.21
C LEU A 29 12.47 -16.72 -0.26
N GLN A 30 12.67 -16.88 -1.57
CA GLN A 30 13.32 -18.07 -2.14
C GLN A 30 14.80 -18.17 -1.72
N GLN A 31 15.53 -17.06 -1.68
CA GLN A 31 16.91 -17.02 -1.15
C GLN A 31 16.97 -17.41 0.32
N ALA A 32 15.94 -17.09 1.10
CA ALA A 32 15.80 -17.51 2.49
C ALA A 32 15.30 -18.96 2.66
N GLY A 33 15.11 -19.72 1.56
CA GLY A 33 14.69 -21.12 1.58
C GLY A 33 13.18 -21.34 1.61
N PHE A 34 12.36 -20.30 1.55
CA PHE A 34 10.90 -20.45 1.51
C PHE A 34 10.40 -20.83 0.12
N SER A 35 9.33 -21.61 0.06
CA SER A 35 8.60 -21.88 -1.18
C SER A 35 7.42 -20.92 -1.31
N VAL A 36 7.41 -20.08 -2.34
CA VAL A 36 6.33 -19.10 -2.55
C VAL A 36 5.12 -19.78 -3.19
N GLU A 37 3.98 -19.71 -2.50
CA GLU A 37 2.71 -20.27 -2.97
C GLU A 37 1.91 -19.26 -3.79
N ARG A 38 1.84 -18.01 -3.31
CA ARG A 38 0.98 -16.99 -3.90
C ARG A 38 1.48 -15.58 -3.63
N VAL A 39 1.36 -14.73 -4.64
CA VAL A 39 1.52 -13.27 -4.52
C VAL A 39 0.16 -12.59 -4.68
N VAL A 40 -0.16 -11.67 -3.78
CA VAL A 40 -1.41 -10.90 -3.78
C VAL A 40 -1.07 -9.42 -3.80
N LEU A 41 -1.49 -8.75 -4.87
CA LEU A 41 -1.47 -7.30 -4.95
C LEU A 41 -2.68 -6.76 -4.18
N MET A 42 -2.46 -5.85 -3.24
CA MET A 42 -3.52 -5.25 -2.43
C MET A 42 -3.72 -3.79 -2.84
N GLY A 43 -4.98 -3.45 -3.14
CA GLY A 43 -5.37 -2.15 -3.67
C GLY A 43 -4.98 -1.96 -5.13
N GLY A 44 -5.36 -0.80 -5.67
CA GLY A 44 -5.02 -0.38 -7.01
C GLY A 44 -4.97 1.13 -7.13
N THR A 45 -5.13 1.63 -8.35
CA THR A 45 -4.89 3.04 -8.70
C THR A 45 -5.73 4.00 -7.86
N PHE A 46 -7.03 3.72 -7.68
CA PHE A 46 -7.93 4.65 -6.99
C PHE A 46 -7.70 4.72 -5.48
N PRO A 47 -7.56 3.59 -4.76
CA PRO A 47 -7.11 3.60 -3.37
C PRO A 47 -5.77 4.32 -3.19
N ALA A 48 -4.81 4.11 -4.10
CA ALA A 48 -3.51 4.76 -4.03
C ALA A 48 -3.60 6.29 -4.18
N LEU A 49 -4.36 6.76 -5.18
CA LEU A 49 -4.62 8.19 -5.39
C LEU A 49 -5.33 8.82 -4.19
N THR A 50 -6.34 8.13 -3.66
CA THR A 50 -7.13 8.62 -2.53
C THR A 50 -6.25 8.75 -1.28
N LEU A 51 -5.44 7.73 -0.97
CA LEU A 51 -4.51 7.76 0.14
C LEU A 51 -3.50 8.92 0.03
N ASN A 52 -2.87 9.06 -1.14
CA ASN A 52 -1.92 10.14 -1.39
C ASN A 52 -2.55 11.53 -1.29
N THR A 53 -3.78 11.69 -1.79
CA THR A 53 -4.54 12.94 -1.67
C THR A 53 -4.80 13.29 -0.21
N TRP A 54 -5.19 12.31 0.62
CA TRP A 54 -5.38 12.52 2.05
C TRP A 54 -4.09 12.84 2.79
N PHE A 55 -2.97 12.20 2.43
CA PHE A 55 -1.68 12.53 3.01
C PHE A 55 -1.24 13.95 2.67
N TRP A 56 -1.34 14.34 1.39
CA TRP A 56 -1.02 15.69 0.96
C TRP A 56 -1.89 16.73 1.67
N LEU A 57 -3.21 16.53 1.69
CA LEU A 57 -4.14 17.46 2.36
C LEU A 57 -3.81 17.61 3.85
N ARG A 58 -3.53 16.51 4.55
CA ARG A 58 -3.17 16.55 5.98
C ARG A 58 -1.79 17.15 6.22
N TYR A 59 -0.85 16.91 5.31
CA TYR A 59 0.48 17.51 5.37
C TYR A 59 0.37 19.04 5.30
N ASP A 60 -0.34 19.56 4.29
CA ASP A 60 -0.53 21.00 4.10
C ASP A 60 -1.34 21.63 5.24
N LEU A 61 -2.42 20.97 5.70
CA LEU A 61 -3.23 21.44 6.83
C LEU A 61 -2.46 21.41 8.16
N GLY A 62 -1.48 20.51 8.33
CA GLY A 62 -0.72 20.34 9.56
C GLY A 62 0.51 21.23 9.68
N HIS A 63 1.10 21.69 8.57
CA HIS A 63 2.34 22.46 8.56
C HIS A 63 2.14 24.00 8.56
N GLY A 64 0.91 24.48 8.37
CA GLY A 64 0.61 25.90 8.09
C GLY A 64 0.44 26.87 9.27
N GLY A 65 0.54 26.45 10.53
CA GLY A 65 0.51 27.37 11.70
C GLY A 65 -0.65 27.16 12.69
N SER A 66 -0.71 28.05 13.69
CA SER A 66 -1.27 27.95 15.06
C SER A 66 -2.79 27.73 15.24
N ALA A 67 -3.49 27.03 14.33
CA ALA A 67 -4.93 26.74 14.45
C ALA A 67 -5.28 25.25 14.71
N PRO A 68 -4.64 24.55 15.68
CA PRO A 68 -4.94 23.14 15.95
C PRO A 68 -6.39 22.94 16.43
N HIS A 69 -7.00 23.95 17.06
CA HIS A 69 -8.37 23.89 17.56
C HIS A 69 -9.42 23.90 16.44
N ALA A 70 -9.24 24.73 15.40
CA ALA A 70 -10.18 24.77 14.27
C ALA A 70 -10.14 23.46 13.47
N LEU A 71 -8.93 22.91 13.26
CA LEU A 71 -8.77 21.61 12.63
C LEU A 71 -9.40 20.50 13.48
N ALA A 72 -9.19 20.52 14.80
CA ALA A 72 -9.81 19.56 15.73
C ALA A 72 -11.34 19.59 15.67
N CYS A 73 -11.96 20.77 15.55
CA CYS A 73 -13.41 20.90 15.36
C CYS A 73 -13.87 20.35 14.00
N ALA A 74 -13.05 20.49 12.95
CA ALA A 74 -13.34 19.97 11.62
C ALA A 74 -13.06 18.46 11.47
N MET A 75 -12.29 17.84 12.38
CA MET A 75 -11.88 16.43 12.29
C MET A 75 -13.03 15.44 12.07
N PRO A 76 -14.18 15.52 12.79
CA PRO A 76 -15.28 14.58 12.57
C PRO A 76 -15.81 14.63 11.13
N LEU A 77 -15.95 15.84 10.57
CA LEU A 77 -16.39 16.03 9.20
C LEU A 77 -15.35 15.50 8.21
N LEU A 78 -14.06 15.79 8.44
CA LEU A 78 -12.97 15.29 7.60
C LEU A 78 -12.92 13.76 7.59
N LEU A 79 -13.16 13.11 8.73
CA LEU A 79 -13.22 11.64 8.80
C LEU A 79 -14.39 11.07 8.01
N VAL A 80 -15.57 11.72 8.03
CA VAL A 80 -16.71 11.29 7.21
C VAL A 80 -16.39 11.44 5.72
N VAL A 81 -15.84 12.58 5.30
CA VAL A 81 -15.43 12.79 3.90
C VAL A 81 -14.38 11.77 3.49
N GLN A 82 -13.42 11.45 4.36
CA GLN A 82 -12.43 10.40 4.12
C GLN A 82 -13.04 9.01 4.00
N ALA A 83 -13.99 8.65 4.85
CA ALA A 83 -14.68 7.37 4.77
C ALA A 83 -15.43 7.24 3.43
N ILE A 84 -16.12 8.30 3.00
CA ILE A 84 -16.81 8.36 1.71
C ILE A 84 -15.80 8.23 0.55
N GLY A 85 -14.71 8.99 0.59
CA GLY A 85 -13.65 8.93 -0.43
C GLY A 85 -13.06 7.54 -0.55
N ASN A 86 -12.75 6.88 0.56
CA ASN A 86 -12.25 5.51 0.59
C ASN A 86 -13.27 4.50 0.02
N ALA A 87 -14.55 4.65 0.36
CA ALA A 87 -15.60 3.77 -0.17
C ALA A 87 -15.74 3.91 -1.70
N ILE A 88 -15.71 5.14 -2.21
CA ILE A 88 -15.72 5.42 -3.66
C ILE A 88 -14.46 4.83 -4.31
N ALA A 89 -13.29 5.01 -3.70
CA ALA A 89 -12.04 4.47 -4.22
C ALA A 89 -12.09 2.95 -4.36
N VAL A 90 -12.58 2.23 -3.35
CA VAL A 90 -12.76 0.77 -3.39
C VAL A 90 -13.76 0.35 -4.46
N LEU A 91 -14.83 1.12 -4.66
CA LEU A 91 -15.81 0.84 -5.72
C LEU A 91 -15.18 1.01 -7.11
N LEU A 92 -14.42 2.08 -7.33
CA LEU A 92 -13.73 2.36 -8.58
C LEU A 92 -12.57 1.40 -8.84
N ASP A 93 -11.94 0.87 -7.79
CA ASP A 93 -10.86 -0.13 -7.91
C ASP A 93 -11.32 -1.39 -8.64
N ARG A 94 -12.61 -1.72 -8.58
CA ARG A 94 -13.20 -2.82 -9.39
C ARG A 94 -13.09 -2.60 -10.89
N LEU A 95 -12.87 -1.36 -11.33
CA LEU A 95 -12.65 -1.00 -12.73
C LEU A 95 -11.17 -1.09 -13.12
N ASP A 96 -10.25 -1.06 -12.15
CA ASP A 96 -8.81 -1.19 -12.37
C ASP A 96 -8.40 -2.67 -12.49
N LYS A 97 -8.53 -3.21 -13.70
CA LYS A 97 -8.13 -4.59 -14.00
C LYS A 97 -6.61 -4.78 -14.12
N LYS A 98 -5.84 -3.69 -14.21
CA LYS A 98 -4.41 -3.75 -14.53
C LYS A 98 -3.55 -3.80 -13.28
N GLY A 99 -4.05 -3.33 -12.13
CA GLY A 99 -3.31 -3.36 -10.86
C GLY A 99 -1.95 -2.66 -10.99
N ALA A 100 -1.88 -1.61 -11.81
CA ALA A 100 -0.61 -0.96 -12.18
C ALA A 100 0.04 -0.23 -10.99
N PHE A 101 -0.77 0.11 -9.97
CA PHE A 101 -0.34 0.86 -8.80
C PHE A 101 -0.87 0.19 -7.51
N PRO A 102 -0.31 -0.97 -7.13
CA PRO A 102 -0.72 -1.64 -5.90
C PRO A 102 -0.27 -0.83 -4.67
N LEU A 103 -1.12 -0.80 -3.65
CA LEU A 103 -0.84 -0.17 -2.35
C LEU A 103 -0.07 -1.07 -1.40
N ALA A 104 -0.10 -2.38 -1.61
CA ALA A 104 0.76 -3.32 -0.90
C ALA A 104 0.96 -4.58 -1.73
N VAL A 105 2.03 -5.30 -1.43
CA VAL A 105 2.24 -6.67 -1.92
C VAL A 105 2.27 -7.59 -0.71
N ALA A 106 1.45 -8.64 -0.75
CA ALA A 106 1.45 -9.70 0.24
C ALA A 106 1.91 -10.99 -0.44
N VAL A 107 2.82 -11.71 0.20
CA VAL A 107 3.31 -13.01 -0.28
C VAL A 107 2.98 -14.09 0.75
N LEU A 108 2.34 -15.15 0.28
CA LEU A 108 2.14 -16.39 1.02
C LEU A 108 3.25 -17.36 0.61
N ALA A 109 4.02 -17.80 1.59
CA ALA A 109 5.12 -18.72 1.40
C ALA A 109 5.13 -19.78 2.49
N MET A 110 5.55 -20.98 2.12
CA MET A 110 5.74 -22.12 3.01
C MET A 110 7.18 -22.13 3.54
N GLU A 111 7.31 -22.41 4.82
CA GLU A 111 8.61 -22.60 5.46
C GLU A 111 9.34 -23.79 4.82
N PRO A 112 10.67 -23.73 4.65
CA PRO A 112 11.44 -24.90 4.25
C PRO A 112 11.15 -26.04 5.22
N SER A 113 10.77 -27.21 4.71
CA SER A 113 10.65 -28.41 5.53
C SER A 113 12.02 -28.67 6.16
N GLN A 114 12.12 -28.50 7.48
CA GLN A 114 13.26 -29.00 8.23
C GLN A 114 13.13 -30.53 8.26
N ASP A 115 13.52 -31.17 7.16
CA ASP A 115 13.81 -32.59 7.19
C ASP A 115 15.04 -32.74 8.09
N HIS A 116 14.76 -33.00 9.37
CA HIS A 116 15.75 -33.32 10.38
C HIS A 116 16.55 -34.54 9.90
N HIS A 117 17.77 -34.27 9.46
CA HIS A 117 18.83 -35.27 9.30
C HIS A 117 19.22 -35.89 10.64
#